data_AF-A0A9E2BIK7-F1
#
_entry.id   AF-A0A9E2BIK7-F1
#
_cell.length_a   1.000
_cell.length_b   1.000
_cell.length_c   1.000
_cell.angle_alpha   90.00
_cell.angle_beta   90.00
_cell.angle_gamma   90.00
#
_symmetry.space_group_name_H-M   'P 1'
#
loop_
_entity.id
_entity.type
_entity.pdbx_description
1 polymer ?
#
loop_
_entity_poly.entity_id
_entity_poly.type
_entity_poly.pdbx_seq_one_letter_code
_entity_poly.pdbx_strand_id
1 'polypeptide(L)' 'MKKNPKVDYEARHTYDEPGEYQIMVKVVDVFGNDTNKIIGIST' A
#
# COMPACT_ATOMS: atom_id res chain seq x y z
N MET A 1 -13.70 -20.88 -16.00
CA MET A 1 -12.83 -19.74 -16.33
C MET A 1 -12.37 -19.11 -15.02
N LYS A 2 -11.05 -19.04 -14.75
CA LYS A 2 -10.52 -18.40 -13.52
C LYS A 2 -10.85 -16.90 -13.57
N LYS A 3 -11.63 -16.40 -12.63
CA LYS A 3 -11.77 -14.95 -12.41
C LYS A 3 -10.41 -14.45 -11.91
N ASN A 4 -9.70 -13.66 -12.72
CA ASN A 4 -8.56 -12.91 -12.19
C ASN A 4 -9.14 -11.86 -11.21
N PRO A 5 -8.77 -11.90 -9.92
CA PRO A 5 -9.16 -10.84 -9.01
C PRO A 5 -8.58 -9.53 -9.55
N LYS A 6 -9.43 -8.52 -9.72
CA LYS A 6 -8.99 -7.19 -10.12
C LYS A 6 -8.25 -6.59 -8.91
N VAL A 7 -6.96 -6.32 -9.09
CA VAL A 7 -6.13 -5.62 -8.11
C VAL A 7 -5.68 -4.32 -8.76
N ASP A 8 -5.92 -3.21 -8.08
CA ASP A 8 -5.38 -1.91 -8.49
C ASP A 8 -3.99 -1.78 -7.87
N TYR A 9 -2.96 -1.75 -8.72
CA TYR A 9 -1.55 -1.69 -8.31
C TYR A 9 -1.04 -0.27 -8.08
N GLU A 10 -1.90 0.74 -8.29
CA GLU A 10 -1.58 2.15 -8.13
C GLU A 10 -2.54 2.78 -7.11
N ALA A 11 -1.98 3.58 -6.21
CA ALA A 11 -2.71 4.45 -5.31
C ALA A 11 -2.13 5.87 -5.44
N ARG A 12 -3.01 6.87 -5.56
CA ARG A 12 -2.64 8.28 -5.65
C ARG A 12 -3.27 9.04 -4.49
N HIS A 13 -2.47 9.79 -3.77
CA HIS A 13 -2.90 10.64 -2.68
C HIS A 13 -2.07 11.92 -2.68
N THR A 14 -2.73 13.06 -2.46
CA THR A 14 -2.09 14.37 -2.34
C THR A 14 -2.13 14.77 -0.87
N TYR A 15 -0.99 15.19 -0.36
CA TYR A 15 -0.86 15.71 1.00
C TYR A 15 -0.92 17.23 0.91
N ASP A 16 -1.95 17.81 1.52
CA ASP A 16 -2.21 19.26 1.45
C ASP A 16 -1.36 20.06 2.45
N GLU A 17 -0.88 19.41 3.50
CA GLU A 17 -0.06 20.00 4.55
C GLU A 17 1.40 19.52 4.43
N PRO A 18 2.39 20.39 4.70
CA PRO A 18 3.78 19.97 4.75
C PRO A 18 4.05 19.12 6.00
N GLY A 19 4.93 18.14 5.90
CA GLY A 19 5.23 17.25 7.01
C GLY A 19 5.89 15.94 6.63
N GLU A 20 6.15 15.12 7.64
CA GLU A 20 6.69 13.77 7.50
C GLU A 20 5.54 12.76 7.53
N TYR A 21 5.41 11.98 6.47
CA TYR A 21 4.38 10.95 6.34
C TYR A 21 5.00 9.56 6.20
N GLN A 22 4.26 8.56 6.68
CA GLN A 22 4.66 7.16 6.57
C GLN A 22 3.57 6.36 5.87
N ILE A 23 3.94 5.72 4.76
CA ILE A 23 3.08 4.83 4.00
C ILE A 23 3.43 3.40 4.38
N MET A 24 2.47 2.65 4.94
CA MET A 24 2.63 1.23 5.22
C MET A 24 1.94 0.38 4.15
N VAL A 25 2.71 -0.48 3.50
CA VAL A 25 2.19 -1.51 2.59
C VAL A 25 2.21 -2.84 3.32
N LYS A 26 1.04 -3.45 3.51
CA LYS A 26 0.88 -4.81 4.04
C LYS A 26 0.43 -5.74 2.92
N VAL A 27 1.17 -6.81 2.70
CA VAL A 27 0.79 -7.89 1.78
C VAL A 27 0.44 -9.10 2.62
N VAL A 28 -0.76 -9.64 2.44
CA VAL A 28 -1.23 -10.86 3.13
C VAL A 28 -1.45 -11.95 2.10
N ASP A 29 -0.88 -13.13 2.32
CA ASP A 29 -1.08 -14.29 1.46
C ASP A 29 -2.35 -15.08 1.81
N VAL A 30 -2.67 -16.10 1.02
CA VAL A 30 -3.85 -16.96 1.23
C VAL A 30 -3.78 -17.82 2.49
N PHE A 31 -2.59 -17.96 3.09
CA PHE A 31 -2.36 -18.67 4.34
C PHE A 31 -2.36 -17.74 5.56
N GLY A 32 -2.55 -16.43 5.34
CA GLY A 32 -2.59 -15.42 6.38
C GLY A 32 -1.23 -14.89 6.81
N ASN A 33 -0.13 -15.26 6.15
CA ASN A 33 1.17 -14.66 6.44
C ASN A 33 1.21 -13.26 5.85
N ASP A 34 1.70 -12.30 6.63
CA ASP A 34 1.85 -10.93 6.16
C ASP A 34 3.31 -10.44 6.15
N THR A 35 3.58 -9.53 5.22
CA THR A 35 4.82 -8.75 5.18
C THR A 35 4.47 -7.28 5.11
N ASN A 36 5.18 -6.47 5.90
CA ASN A 36 4.96 -5.03 5.99
C ASN A 36 6.18 -4.28 5.46
N LYS A 37 5.94 -3.19 4.73
CA LYS A 37 6.97 -2.23 4.29
C LYS A 37 6.52 -0.82 4.61
N ILE A 38 7.35 -0.07 5.32
CA ILE A 38 7.12 1.34 5.62
C ILE A 38 7.97 2.19 4.66
N ILE A 39 7.37 3.21 4.08
CA ILE A 39 8.00 4.17 3.20
C ILE A 39 7.78 5.55 3.82
N GLY A 40 8.86 6.23 4.20
CA GLY A 40 8.81 7.61 4.66
C GLY A 40 8.82 8.57 3.48
N ILE A 41 8.02 9.62 3.54
CA ILE A 41 8.05 10.75 2.61
C ILE A 41 8.02 12.05 3.40
N SER A 42 8.70 13.06 2.89
CA SER A 42 8.70 14.43 3.40
C SER A 42 8.11 15.31 2.32
N THR A 43 7.07 16.09 2.64
CA THR A 43 6.30 16.91 1.69
C THR A 43 6.43 18.39 1.99
#